data_AF-A0A0T5Z5M3-F1
#
_entry.id   AF-A0A0T5Z5M3-F1
#
_cell.length_a   1.000
_cell.length_b   1.000
_cell.length_c   1.000
_cell.angle_alpha   90.00
_cell.angle_beta   90.00
_cell.angle_gamma   90.00
#
_symmetry.space_group_name_H-M   'P 1'
#
loop_
_entity.id
_entity.type
_entity.pdbx_description
1 polymer ?
#
loop_
_entity_poly.entity_id
_entity_poly.type
_entity_poly.pdbx_seq_one_letter_code
_entity_poly.pdbx_strand_id
1 'polypeptide(L)' 'HGKAMRLQVGGLRGVFASLNPEREIPDPIADIETLLREAIGSYGSIDKLPFQNLIQQVSAYKGRPSLRSTR' A
#
# COMPACT_ATOMS: atom_id res chain seq x y z
N HIS A 1 16.24 6.82 1.04
CA HIS A 1 15.11 6.12 1.70
C HIS A 1 13.76 6.15 0.95
N GLY A 2 13.55 7.03 -0.04
CA GLY A 2 12.26 7.12 -0.75
C GLY A 2 11.81 5.84 -1.48
N LYS A 3 12.74 5.04 -2.03
CA LYS A 3 12.40 3.75 -2.68
C LYS A 3 11.85 2.72 -1.69
N ALA A 4 12.45 2.62 -0.50
CA ALA A 4 11.98 1.71 0.55
C ALA A 4 10.60 2.13 1.08
N MET A 5 10.41 3.43 1.36
CA MET A 5 9.11 3.97 1.77
C MET A 5 8.04 3.76 0.70
N ARG A 6 8.39 3.95 -0.58
CA ARG A 6 7.47 3.68 -1.69
C ARG A 6 7.03 2.23 -1.74
N LEU A 7 7.95 1.29 -1.55
CA LEU A 7 7.62 -0.13 -1.53
C LEU A 7 6.79 -0.49 -0.29
N GLN A 8 7.18 -0.02 0.90
CA GLN A 8 6.48 -0.34 2.15
C GLN A 8 5.08 0.28 2.20
N VAL A 9 4.99 1.61 2.06
CA VAL A 9 3.72 2.33 2.13
C VAL A 9 2.85 2.00 0.93
N GLY A 10 3.39 2.04 -0.28
CA GLY A 10 2.64 1.69 -1.48
C GLY A 10 2.19 0.23 -1.51
N GLY A 11 2.99 -0.68 -0.96
CA GLY A 11 2.62 -2.08 -0.79
C GLY A 11 1.44 -2.25 0.16
N LEU A 12 1.49 -1.65 1.35
CA LEU A 12 0.37 -1.70 2.31
C LEU A 12 -0.91 -1.06 1.75
N ARG A 13 -0.79 0.05 1.03
CA ARG A 13 -1.92 0.69 0.32
C ARG A 13 -2.50 -0.23 -0.77
N GLY A 14 -1.64 -0.98 -1.46
CA GLY A 14 -2.05 -2.00 -2.42
C GLY A 14 -2.81 -3.18 -1.78
N VAL A 15 -2.39 -3.63 -0.60
CA VAL A 15 -3.12 -4.66 0.15
C VAL A 15 -4.51 -4.15 0.52
N PHE A 16 -4.60 -2.93 1.06
CA PHE A 16 -5.89 -2.32 1.42
C PHE A 16 -6.83 -2.20 0.22
N ALA A 17 -6.34 -1.65 -0.90
CA ALA A 17 -7.13 -1.49 -2.13
C ALA A 17 -7.59 -2.83 -2.72
N SER A 18 -6.83 -3.91 -2.52
CA SER A 18 -7.20 -5.24 -3.01
C SER A 18 -8.35 -5.84 -2.20
N LEU A 19 -8.35 -5.63 -0.89
CA LEU A 19 -9.44 -6.05 0.00
C LEU A 19 -10.67 -5.14 -0.09
N ASN A 20 -10.47 -3.87 -0.39
CA ASN A 20 -11.51 -2.84 -0.37
C ASN A 20 -11.51 -2.01 -1.67
N PRO A 21 -11.84 -2.61 -2.83
CA PRO A 21 -11.72 -1.93 -4.13
C PRO A 21 -12.58 -0.66 -4.25
N GLU A 22 -13.70 -0.61 -3.54
CA GLU A 22 -14.65 0.52 -3.56
C GLU A 22 -14.36 1.57 -2.46
N ARG A 23 -13.34 1.36 -1.60
CA ARG A 23 -13.03 2.31 -0.52
C ARG A 23 -11.79 3.12 -0.85
N GLU A 24 -11.85 4.39 -0.48
CA GLU A 24 -10.67 5.25 -0.51
C GLU A 24 -9.60 4.71 0.45
N ILE A 25 -8.34 4.74 0.01
CA ILE A 25 -7.21 4.25 0.78
C ILE A 25 -6.91 5.26 1.90
N PRO A 26 -6.98 4.86 3.18
CA PRO A 26 -6.72 5.77 4.28
C PRO A 26 -5.25 6.19 4.34
N ASP A 27 -5.00 7.42 4.82
CA ASP A 27 -3.67 7.95 5.10
C ASP A 27 -3.66 8.53 6.52
N PRO A 28 -3.05 7.85 7.52
CA PRO A 28 -2.29 6.60 7.42
C PRO A 28 -3.14 5.32 7.46
N ILE A 29 -2.54 4.18 7.06
CA ILE A 29 -3.06 2.83 7.37
C ILE A 29 -2.87 2.60 8.88
N ALA A 30 -3.97 2.64 9.64
CA ALA A 30 -3.93 2.66 11.10
C ALA A 30 -3.55 1.31 11.73
N ASP A 31 -4.06 0.21 11.18
CA ASP A 31 -3.82 -1.15 11.70
C ASP A 31 -3.28 -2.07 10.60
N ILE A 32 -1.96 -2.27 10.64
CA ILE A 32 -1.25 -3.12 9.68
C ILE A 32 -1.46 -4.61 9.98
N GLU A 33 -1.56 -4.98 11.26
CA GLU A 33 -1.69 -6.39 11.63
C GLU A 33 -3.03 -6.93 11.18
N THR A 34 -4.13 -6.22 11.50
CA THR A 34 -5.47 -6.61 11.08
C THR A 34 -5.58 -6.66 9.56
N LEU A 35 -5.04 -5.66 8.86
CA LEU A 35 -5.03 -5.63 7.40
C LEU A 35 -4.33 -6.87 6.79
N LEU A 36 -3.16 -7.23 7.31
CA LEU A 36 -2.41 -8.39 6.80
C LEU A 36 -3.10 -9.72 7.15
N ARG A 37 -3.72 -9.82 8.33
CA ARG A 37 -4.51 -11.01 8.71
C ARG A 37 -5.72 -11.19 7.81
N GLU A 38 -6.46 -10.11 7.51
CA GLU A 38 -7.59 -10.14 6.57
C GLU A 38 -7.14 -10.51 5.15
N ALA A 39 -5.99 -9.98 4.73
CA ALA A 39 -5.40 -10.30 3.43
C ALA A 39 -5.04 -11.78 3.33
N ILE A 40 -4.37 -12.32 4.34
CA ILE A 40 -4.05 -13.76 4.41
C ILE A 40 -5.33 -14.59 4.49
N GLY A 41 -6.34 -14.16 5.24
CA GLY A 41 -7.63 -14.84 5.33
C GLY A 41 -8.38 -14.89 3.99
N SER A 42 -8.33 -13.80 3.21
CA SER A 42 -9.06 -13.68 1.94
C SER A 42 -8.34 -14.34 0.76
N TYR A 43 -7.01 -14.26 0.72
CA TYR A 43 -6.19 -14.79 -0.39
C TYR A 43 -5.48 -16.10 -0.05
N GLY A 44 -5.55 -16.56 1.20
CA GLY A 44 -4.90 -17.77 1.73
C GLY A 44 -3.46 -17.53 2.19
N SER A 45 -2.71 -16.69 1.48
CA SER A 45 -1.31 -16.36 1.82
C SER A 45 -0.87 -15.06 1.13
N ILE A 46 0.26 -14.50 1.58
CA ILE A 46 0.79 -13.24 1.04
C ILE A 46 1.22 -13.38 -0.43
N ASP A 47 1.75 -14.54 -0.83
CA ASP A 47 2.19 -14.83 -2.21
C ASP A 47 1.03 -14.88 -3.22
N LYS A 48 -0.21 -15.05 -2.74
CA LYS A 48 -1.42 -15.07 -3.57
C LYS A 48 -2.07 -13.69 -3.73
N LEU A 49 -1.51 -12.65 -3.14
CA LEU A 49 -2.01 -11.30 -3.31
C LEU A 49 -1.93 -10.85 -4.78
N PRO A 50 -2.87 -10.01 -5.25
CA PRO A 50 -2.88 -9.55 -6.64
C PRO A 50 -1.72 -8.57 -6.88
N PHE A 51 -0.58 -9.11 -7.32
CA PHE A 51 0.66 -8.36 -7.51
C PHE A 51 0.49 -7.13 -8.41
N GLN A 52 -0.35 -7.24 -9.44
CA GLN A 52 -0.64 -6.15 -10.36
C GLN A 52 -1.29 -4.95 -9.65
N ASN A 53 -2.18 -5.18 -8.68
CA ASN A 53 -2.83 -4.11 -7.92
C ASN A 53 -1.83 -3.49 -6.93
N LEU A 54 -0.99 -4.33 -6.30
CA LEU A 54 0.07 -3.89 -5.40
C LEU A 54 1.07 -2.97 -6.11
N ILE A 55 1.58 -3.35 -7.28
CA ILE A 55 2.61 -2.57 -7.98
C ILE A 55 2.07 -1.23 -8.51
N GLN A 56 0.77 -1.16 -8.83
CA GLN A 56 0.11 0.11 -9.18
C GLN A 56 0.15 1.09 -8.00
N GLN A 57 -0.17 0.63 -6.79
CA GLN A 57 -0.14 1.48 -5.59
C GLN A 57 1.27 1.85 -5.16
N VAL A 58 2.23 0.92 -5.30
CA VAL A 58 3.67 1.22 -5.14
C VAL A 58 4.10 2.34 -6.10
N SER A 59 3.71 2.26 -7.37
CA SER A 59 4.07 3.27 -8.37
C SER A 59 3.40 4.61 -8.12
N ALA A 60 2.15 4.60 -7.65
CA ALA A 60 1.36 5.79 -7.35
C ALA A 60 1.87 6.56 -6.12
N TYR A 61 2.55 5.90 -5.17
CA TYR A 61 3.03 6.57 -3.97
C TYR A 61 4.12 7.61 -4.27
N LYS A 62 3.75 8.87 -4.03
CA LYS A 62 4.65 10.01 -3.99
C LYS A 62 4.88 10.33 -2.51
N GLY A 63 6.07 9.98 -2.00
CA GLY A 63 6.46 10.35 -0.63
C GLY A 63 6.42 11.86 -0.43
N ARG A 64 6.54 12.30 0.83
CA ARG A 64 6.43 13.72 1.19
C ARG A 64 7.33 14.59 0.28
N PRO A 65 6.79 15.65 -0.35
CA PRO A 65 7.59 16.57 -1.14
C PRO A 65 8.71 17.16 -0.28
N SER A 66 9.95 17.11 -0.79
CA SER A 66 11.06 17.82 -0.16
C SER A 66 10.81 19.32 -0.29
N LEU A 67 10.89 20.06 0.82
CA LEU A 67 10.79 21.53 0.86
C LEU A 67 11.81 22.24 -0.04
N ARG A 68 12.81 21.53 -0.59
CA ARG A 68 13.78 22.06 -1.56
C ARG A 68 13.28 22.10 -3.01
N SER A 69 12.08 21.59 -3.31
CA SER A 69 11.53 21.53 -4.68
C SER A 69 10.59 22.70 -5.01
N THR A 70 10.76 23.84 -4.34
CA THR A 70 10.16 25.14 -4.70
C THR A 70 11.28 26.17 -4.81
N ARG A 71 11.90 26.23 -5.98
CA ARG A 71 12.60 27.39 -6.55
C ARG A 71 12.35 27.39 -8.05
#